data_AF-A0A7C5FIX4-F1
#
_entry.id   AF-A0A7C5FIX4-F1
#
_cell.length_a   1.000
_cell.length_b   1.000
_cell.length_c   1.000
_cell.angle_alpha   90.00
_cell.angle_beta   90.00
_cell.angle_gamma   90.00
#
_symmetry.space_group_name_H-M   'P 1'
#
loop_
_entity.id
_entity.type
_entity.pdbx_description
1 polymer ?
#
loop_
_entity_poly.entity_id
_entity_poly.type
_entity_poly.pdbx_seq_one_letter_code
_entity_poly.pdbx_strand_id
1 'polypeptide(L)'
;MGSDLTSADYRYRIAIIDRITVSRPNISKRKISSRILVESQGVRHEFDLIFSYKEDLQITENLAGLILTMPVINFTYFTKELLIDFEVSDTDVSQLNTFININNREVFVNAICRRRYDFYRPEAIPGSDEITEANANGITKLTAKKIIQNARAIKASFDNRRIAVLSSGGKESLLTYSVLKEKGFDAHPIFFNESGAHWRAAKPAFDYFTASNRNTTKVWSNADRFYRFCLGLLPFLNRNVIMKRTDTYPVQLFTFPVYIMSMVPVLISRDIPVAFMGNEFDDPKDMPPFHGIRHYHAIFDQTPDFTNMISSYLLSKGFN
;
A
#
# COMPACT_ATOMS: atom_id res chain seq x y z
N MET A 1 38.47 5.05 19.86
CA MET A 1 38.50 4.21 18.64
C MET A 1 37.07 3.85 18.31
N GLY A 2 36.39 4.72 17.56
CA GLY A 2 35.03 4.45 17.08
C GLY A 2 35.15 3.70 15.77
N SER A 3 34.81 2.42 15.77
CA SER A 3 34.71 1.63 14.55
C SER A 3 33.53 2.13 13.73
N ASP A 4 33.79 2.57 12.50
CA ASP A 4 32.82 2.76 11.41
C ASP A 4 32.02 1.45 11.20
N LEU A 5 30.95 1.28 11.96
CA LEU A 5 29.97 0.19 11.80
C LEU A 5 28.99 0.47 10.64
N THR A 6 29.09 1.64 10.01
CA THR A 6 28.11 2.14 9.03
C THR A 6 28.29 1.57 7.63
N SER A 7 29.46 1.02 7.27
CA SER A 7 29.70 0.42 5.95
C SER A 7 29.58 -1.11 5.91
N ALA A 8 29.57 -1.78 7.06
CA ALA A 8 29.54 -3.25 7.15
C ALA A 8 28.11 -3.83 7.28
N ASP A 9 27.15 -3.09 7.84
CA ASP A 9 25.77 -3.58 8.00
C ASP A 9 24.97 -3.42 6.69
N TYR A 10 24.49 -4.55 6.16
CA TYR A 10 23.70 -4.67 4.94
C TYR A 10 22.57 -3.61 4.83
N ARG A 11 21.86 -3.33 5.93
CA ARG A 11 20.70 -2.42 5.88
C ARG A 11 21.12 -0.99 5.59
N TYR A 12 22.25 -0.55 6.12
CA TYR A 12 22.78 0.79 5.85
C TYR A 12 23.37 0.89 4.45
N ARG A 13 23.91 -0.21 3.91
CA ARG A 13 24.36 -0.31 2.51
C ARG A 13 23.21 -0.11 1.52
N ILE A 14 22.03 -0.67 1.81
CA ILE A 14 20.89 -0.65 0.89
C ILE A 14 19.93 0.55 1.12
N ALA A 15 19.91 1.13 2.32
CA ALA A 15 19.07 2.28 2.66
C ALA A 15 19.64 3.60 2.13
N ILE A 16 19.57 3.77 0.81
CA ILE A 16 20.11 4.94 0.09
C ILE A 16 19.22 6.19 0.19
N ILE A 17 17.94 6.04 0.55
CA ILE A 17 17.03 7.15 0.76
C ILE A 17 17.16 7.61 2.21
N ASP A 18 17.62 8.84 2.41
CA ASP A 18 17.82 9.42 3.73
C ASP A 18 16.48 9.71 4.40
N ARG A 19 15.53 10.28 3.66
CA ARG A 19 14.20 10.59 4.17
C ARG A 19 13.16 10.59 3.06
N ILE A 20 11.98 10.03 3.35
CA ILE A 20 10.76 10.32 2.58
C ILE A 20 9.82 11.13 3.47
N THR A 21 9.35 12.27 2.99
CA THR A 21 8.34 13.08 3.68
C THR A 21 7.01 13.02 2.93
N VAL A 22 5.96 12.59 3.62
CA VAL A 22 4.58 12.76 3.15
C VAL A 22 4.08 14.10 3.65
N SER A 23 4.05 15.09 2.76
CA SER A 23 3.61 16.45 3.11
C SER A 23 2.14 16.47 3.51
N ARG A 24 1.72 17.57 4.14
CA ARG A 24 0.32 17.83 4.46
C ARG A 24 -0.57 17.64 3.21
N PRO A 25 -1.67 16.87 3.30
CA PRO A 25 -2.49 16.60 2.14
C PRO A 25 -3.35 17.81 1.76
N ASN A 26 -3.49 18.03 0.46
CA ASN A 26 -4.47 18.94 -0.12
C ASN A 26 -5.72 18.14 -0.48
N ILE A 27 -6.85 18.53 0.10
CA ILE A 27 -8.17 17.95 -0.18
C ILE A 27 -8.98 18.96 -0.97
N SER A 28 -9.45 18.52 -2.14
CA SER A 28 -10.42 19.24 -2.96
C SER A 28 -11.68 18.39 -3.10
N LYS A 29 -12.73 18.96 -3.71
CA LYS A 29 -14.06 18.34 -3.82
C LYS A 29 -14.03 16.87 -4.24
N ARG A 30 -13.16 16.48 -5.18
CA ARG A 30 -13.09 15.10 -5.73
C ARG A 30 -11.67 14.57 -5.88
N LYS A 31 -10.71 15.14 -5.15
CA LYS A 31 -9.30 14.78 -5.27
C LYS A 31 -8.58 15.03 -3.96
N ILE A 32 -7.72 14.08 -3.60
CA ILE A 32 -6.67 14.28 -2.60
C ILE A 32 -5.31 14.26 -3.28
N SER A 33 -4.38 15.04 -2.76
CA SER A 33 -2.99 15.01 -3.24
C SER A 33 -2.02 15.41 -2.14
N SER A 34 -0.79 14.93 -2.22
CA SER A 34 0.31 15.44 -1.39
C SER A 34 1.59 15.44 -2.20
N ARG A 35 2.47 16.37 -1.83
CA ARG A 35 3.84 16.39 -2.32
C ARG A 35 4.68 15.42 -1.51
N ILE A 36 5.20 14.40 -2.16
CA ILE A 36 6.15 13.46 -1.57
C ILE A 36 7.55 14.00 -1.82
N LEU A 37 8.29 14.26 -0.75
CA LEU A 37 9.68 14.69 -0.82
C LEU A 37 10.58 13.49 -0.57
N VAL A 38 11.53 13.23 -1.45
CA VAL A 38 12.49 12.13 -1.32
C VAL A 38 13.88 12.72 -1.27
N GLU A 39 14.52 12.67 -0.12
CA GLU A 39 15.91 13.07 0.10
C GLU A 39 16.79 11.82 -0.01
N SER A 40 17.72 11.82 -0.96
CA SER A 40 18.59 10.68 -1.25
C SER A 40 19.95 11.18 -1.70
N GLN A 41 21.01 10.76 -1.02
CA GLN A 41 22.40 11.07 -1.42
C GLN A 41 22.66 12.57 -1.56
N GLY A 42 22.06 13.39 -0.68
CA GLY A 42 22.19 14.85 -0.70
C GLY A 42 21.36 15.57 -1.76
N VAL A 43 20.54 14.84 -2.54
CA VAL A 43 19.62 15.41 -3.53
C VAL A 43 18.19 15.31 -3.03
N ARG A 44 17.43 16.38 -3.18
CA ARG A 44 15.99 16.42 -2.89
C ARG A 44 15.20 16.28 -4.19
N HIS A 45 14.33 15.28 -4.23
CA HIS A 45 13.38 15.04 -5.30
C HIS A 45 11.95 15.28 -4.80
N GLU A 46 11.06 15.65 -5.71
CA GLU A 46 9.66 15.92 -5.37
C GLU A 46 8.73 15.19 -6.36
N PHE A 47 7.62 14.66 -5.84
CA PHE A 47 6.60 14.02 -6.64
C PHE A 47 5.20 14.36 -6.10
N ASP A 48 4.29 14.81 -6.97
CA ASP A 48 2.89 15.04 -6.59
C ASP A 48 2.08 13.75 -6.73
N LEU A 49 1.76 13.12 -5.60
CA LEU A 49 0.92 11.93 -5.54
C LEU A 49 -0.55 12.34 -5.46
N ILE A 50 -1.41 11.71 -6.26
CA ILE A 50 -2.79 12.12 -6.49
C ILE A 50 -3.72 10.91 -6.44
N PHE A 51 -4.87 11.08 -5.80
CA PHE A 51 -6.04 10.22 -5.95
C PHE A 51 -7.26 11.07 -6.34
N SER A 52 -8.02 10.62 -7.33
CA SER A 52 -9.19 11.30 -7.87
C SER A 52 -10.43 10.40 -7.82
N TYR A 53 -11.57 11.01 -7.54
CA TYR A 53 -12.83 10.35 -7.21
C TYR A 53 -13.97 10.86 -8.09
N LYS A 54 -15.06 10.10 -8.19
CA LYS A 54 -16.31 10.58 -8.81
C LYS A 54 -17.19 11.30 -7.77
N GLU A 55 -17.07 10.86 -6.53
CA GLU A 55 -17.82 11.31 -5.37
C GLU A 55 -17.25 12.61 -4.79
N ASP A 56 -18.12 13.40 -4.19
CA ASP A 56 -17.70 14.56 -3.40
C ASP A 56 -17.17 14.08 -2.05
N LEU A 57 -15.95 14.46 -1.71
CA LEU A 57 -15.22 13.95 -0.55
C LEU A 57 -15.66 14.65 0.74
N GLN A 58 -15.95 13.86 1.77
CA GLN A 58 -16.22 14.31 3.14
C GLN A 58 -15.28 13.58 4.09
N ILE A 59 -13.98 13.88 3.99
CA ILE A 59 -12.92 13.17 4.72
C ILE A 59 -12.03 14.13 5.49
N THR A 60 -11.39 13.62 6.53
CA THR A 60 -10.43 14.37 7.33
C THR A 60 -9.07 14.44 6.66
N GLU A 61 -8.26 15.43 7.07
CA GLU A 61 -6.85 15.55 6.67
C GLU A 61 -6.06 14.28 7.03
N ASN A 62 -6.30 13.73 8.23
CA ASN A 62 -5.68 12.49 8.69
C ASN A 62 -5.95 11.32 7.73
N LEU A 63 -7.22 11.07 7.36
CA LEU A 63 -7.55 9.98 6.43
C LEU A 63 -6.91 10.20 5.06
N ALA A 64 -6.97 11.43 4.51
CA ALA A 64 -6.33 11.74 3.24
C ALA A 64 -4.81 11.48 3.28
N GLY A 65 -4.13 11.92 4.34
CA GLY A 65 -2.70 11.71 4.54
C GLY A 65 -2.32 10.23 4.65
N LEU A 66 -3.13 9.44 5.36
CA LEU A 66 -2.93 7.99 5.47
C LEU A 66 -3.04 7.30 4.11
N ILE A 67 -4.03 7.65 3.30
CA ILE A 67 -4.19 7.12 1.93
C ILE A 67 -2.95 7.46 1.09
N LEU A 68 -2.47 8.70 1.16
CA LEU A 68 -1.28 9.16 0.43
C LEU A 68 0.02 8.53 0.95
N THR A 69 0.02 7.99 2.17
CA THR A 69 1.17 7.27 2.75
C THR A 69 1.27 5.84 2.23
N MET A 70 0.15 5.18 1.88
CA MET A 70 0.17 3.76 1.50
C MET A 70 1.14 3.44 0.34
N PRO A 71 1.18 4.20 -0.78
CA PRO A 71 2.15 3.94 -1.84
C PRO A 71 3.61 4.08 -1.39
N VAL A 72 3.87 4.98 -0.44
CA VAL A 72 5.22 5.28 0.08
C VAL A 72 5.80 4.10 0.87
N ILE A 73 4.95 3.34 1.56
CA ILE A 73 5.37 2.18 2.37
C ILE A 73 6.21 1.19 1.56
N ASN A 74 5.90 0.99 0.28
CA ASN A 74 6.64 0.07 -0.59
C ASN A 74 8.15 0.36 -0.66
N PHE A 75 8.60 1.59 -0.43
CA PHE A 75 10.01 1.98 -0.50
C PHE A 75 10.71 2.11 0.86
N THR A 76 10.01 1.77 1.94
CA THR A 76 10.53 1.97 3.30
C THR A 76 11.77 1.14 3.57
N TYR A 77 11.90 -0.07 3.01
CA TYR A 77 13.10 -0.90 3.18
C TYR A 77 14.41 -0.19 2.76
N PHE A 78 14.32 0.71 1.78
CA PHE A 78 15.46 1.48 1.27
C PHE A 78 15.57 2.88 1.89
N THR A 79 14.78 3.16 2.93
CA THR A 79 14.60 4.47 3.54
C THR A 79 14.99 4.47 5.01
N LYS A 80 15.81 5.43 5.43
CA LYS A 80 16.21 5.59 6.84
C LYS A 80 15.10 6.22 7.68
N GLU A 81 14.40 7.23 7.15
CA GLU A 81 13.31 7.90 7.85
C GLU A 81 12.07 8.11 6.97
N LEU A 82 10.89 7.75 7.47
CA LEU A 82 9.60 8.16 6.92
C LEU A 82 9.03 9.26 7.83
N LEU A 83 8.93 10.48 7.30
CA LEU A 83 8.35 11.64 8.00
C LEU A 83 6.90 11.88 7.56
N ILE A 84 6.00 11.91 8.53
CA ILE A 84 4.59 12.25 8.35
C ILE A 84 4.36 13.70 8.78
N ASP A 85 4.03 14.56 7.81
CA ASP A 85 3.80 15.99 7.98
C ASP A 85 2.30 16.34 7.98
N PHE A 86 1.52 15.53 8.68
CA PHE A 86 0.11 15.77 8.99
C PHE A 86 -0.22 15.12 10.34
N GLU A 87 -1.39 15.42 10.88
CA GLU A 87 -1.81 14.91 12.17
C GLU A 87 -2.16 13.41 12.09
N VAL A 88 -1.54 12.62 12.97
CA VAL A 88 -1.79 11.19 13.11
C VAL A 88 -2.04 10.84 14.57
N SER A 89 -2.80 9.78 14.81
CA SER A 89 -2.97 9.22 16.14
C SER A 89 -1.90 8.19 16.48
N ASP A 90 -1.81 7.80 17.75
CA ASP A 90 -0.97 6.68 18.17
C ASP A 90 -1.34 5.37 17.46
N THR A 91 -2.64 5.14 17.22
CA THR A 91 -3.12 3.98 16.47
C THR A 91 -2.63 4.01 15.02
N ASP A 92 -2.67 5.18 14.38
CA ASP A 92 -2.17 5.35 13.01
C ASP A 92 -0.65 5.07 12.95
N VAL A 93 0.12 5.59 13.90
CA VAL A 93 1.57 5.36 13.99
C VAL A 93 1.89 3.87 14.21
N SER A 94 1.15 3.21 15.10
CA SER A 94 1.30 1.77 15.33
C SER A 94 0.98 0.94 14.08
N GLN A 95 -0.10 1.29 13.37
CA GLN A 95 -0.49 0.59 12.14
C GLN A 95 0.54 0.81 11.03
N LEU A 96 1.03 2.04 10.84
CA LEU A 96 2.06 2.35 9.85
C LEU A 96 3.37 1.61 10.15
N ASN A 97 3.81 1.55 11.41
CA ASN A 97 5.00 0.76 11.80
C ASN A 97 4.83 -0.73 11.49
N THR A 98 3.62 -1.27 11.72
CA THR A 98 3.30 -2.67 11.37
C THR A 98 3.42 -2.89 9.87
N PHE A 99 2.84 -2.01 9.06
CA PHE A 99 2.96 -2.08 7.60
C PHE A 99 4.40 -1.94 7.10
N ILE A 100 5.19 -1.03 7.69
CA ILE A 100 6.62 -0.87 7.38
C ILE A 100 7.37 -2.17 7.66
N ASN A 101 7.16 -2.77 8.84
CA ASN A 101 7.85 -4.00 9.21
C ASN A 101 7.52 -5.15 8.25
N ILE A 102 6.24 -5.35 7.94
CA ILE A 102 5.79 -6.39 7.02
C ILE A 102 6.37 -6.14 5.63
N ASN A 103 6.24 -4.93 5.09
CA ASN A 103 6.81 -4.57 3.79
C ASN A 103 8.32 -4.82 3.73
N ASN A 104 9.06 -4.41 4.77
CA ASN A 104 10.50 -4.58 4.84
C ASN A 104 10.90 -6.05 4.74
N ARG A 105 10.25 -6.91 5.51
CA ARG A 105 10.49 -8.36 5.48
C ARG A 105 10.11 -8.97 4.14
N GLU A 106 8.97 -8.57 3.57
CA GLU A 106 8.53 -9.07 2.26
C GLU A 106 9.49 -8.69 1.14
N VAL A 107 9.94 -7.42 1.09
CA VAL A 107 10.91 -6.93 0.11
C VAL A 107 12.24 -7.65 0.29
N PHE A 108 12.77 -7.73 1.51
CA PHE A 108 14.04 -8.40 1.76
C PHE A 108 14.01 -9.86 1.33
N VAL A 109 13.02 -10.62 1.77
CA VAL A 109 12.97 -12.05 1.50
C VAL A 109 12.58 -12.33 0.05
N ASN A 110 11.47 -11.77 -0.43
CA ASN A 110 10.89 -12.17 -1.71
C ASN A 110 11.49 -11.44 -2.90
N ALA A 111 11.76 -10.13 -2.76
CA ALA A 111 12.32 -9.35 -3.85
C ALA A 111 13.85 -9.51 -3.95
N ILE A 112 14.55 -9.49 -2.81
CA ILE A 112 16.02 -9.44 -2.78
C ILE A 112 16.68 -10.81 -2.58
N CYS A 113 16.22 -11.65 -1.64
CA CYS A 113 16.91 -12.91 -1.33
C CYS A 113 16.51 -14.04 -2.28
N ARG A 114 15.20 -14.30 -2.40
CA ARG A 114 14.65 -15.39 -3.23
C ARG A 114 14.74 -15.11 -4.72
N ARG A 115 14.81 -13.83 -5.12
CA ARG A 115 15.10 -13.36 -6.50
C ARG A 115 14.34 -14.14 -7.57
N ARG A 116 13.02 -13.93 -7.65
CA ARG A 116 12.24 -14.51 -8.77
C ARG A 116 12.69 -13.98 -10.14
N TYR A 117 13.30 -12.79 -10.18
CA TYR A 117 13.77 -12.11 -11.38
C TYR A 117 15.05 -11.29 -11.11
N ASP A 118 15.83 -11.03 -12.16
CA ASP A 118 17.10 -10.29 -12.11
C ASP A 118 16.90 -8.76 -12.07
N PHE A 119 16.08 -8.27 -11.14
CA PHE A 119 15.89 -6.84 -10.93
C PHE A 119 17.05 -6.19 -10.18
N TYR A 120 17.71 -6.92 -9.29
CA TYR A 120 18.78 -6.42 -8.44
C TYR A 120 20.15 -6.77 -9.02
N ARG A 121 21.08 -5.82 -8.98
CA ARG A 121 22.48 -6.08 -9.31
C ARG A 121 23.15 -6.88 -8.19
N PRO A 122 24.23 -7.64 -8.50
CA PRO A 122 24.90 -8.49 -7.54
C PRO A 122 25.29 -7.80 -6.22
N GLU A 123 25.64 -6.52 -6.26
CA GLU A 123 26.14 -5.77 -5.09
C GLU A 123 25.05 -5.50 -4.04
N ALA A 124 23.77 -5.58 -4.43
CA ALA A 124 22.64 -5.46 -3.50
C ALA A 124 22.19 -6.78 -2.89
N ILE A 125 22.75 -7.90 -3.34
CA ILE A 125 22.35 -9.23 -2.88
C ILE A 125 23.11 -9.52 -1.58
N PRO A 126 22.42 -9.89 -0.49
CA PRO A 126 23.09 -10.21 0.77
C PRO A 126 23.92 -11.49 0.67
N GLY A 127 25.04 -11.54 1.37
CA GLY A 127 25.74 -12.78 1.70
C GLY A 127 24.89 -13.69 2.60
N SER A 128 25.22 -14.98 2.69
CA SER A 128 24.41 -15.93 3.49
C SER A 128 24.38 -15.61 4.98
N ASP A 129 25.44 -15.00 5.51
CA ASP A 129 25.57 -14.47 6.86
C ASP A 129 24.82 -13.15 7.07
N GLU A 130 24.53 -12.41 5.99
CA GLU A 130 23.70 -11.20 6.01
C GLU A 130 22.20 -11.52 5.96
N ILE A 131 21.79 -12.77 5.75
CA ILE A 131 20.36 -13.18 5.78
C ILE A 131 19.92 -13.39 7.24
N THR A 132 19.61 -12.27 7.90
CA THR A 132 19.20 -12.25 9.31
C THR A 132 17.86 -11.53 9.50
N GLU A 133 17.19 -11.80 10.61
CA GLU A 133 15.97 -11.09 10.98
C GLU A 133 16.20 -9.59 11.20
N ALA A 134 17.35 -9.21 11.76
CA ALA A 134 17.73 -7.81 11.91
C ALA A 134 17.75 -7.11 10.55
N ASN A 135 18.37 -7.72 9.54
CA ASN A 135 18.42 -7.21 8.17
C ASN A 135 17.04 -7.16 7.52
N ALA A 136 16.22 -8.20 7.68
CA ALA A 136 14.87 -8.25 7.15
C ALA A 136 13.94 -7.14 7.68
N ASN A 137 14.12 -6.71 8.94
CA ASN A 137 13.31 -5.63 9.53
C ASN A 137 13.66 -4.24 8.97
N GLY A 138 14.80 -4.08 8.29
CA GLY A 138 15.28 -2.79 7.81
C GLY A 138 15.67 -1.84 8.95
N ILE A 139 15.83 -0.55 8.62
CA ILE A 139 16.19 0.52 9.58
C ILE A 139 15.22 1.71 9.58
N THR A 140 14.11 1.62 8.85
CA THR A 140 13.19 2.74 8.69
C THR A 140 12.64 3.18 10.03
N LYS A 141 12.89 4.45 10.38
CA LYS A 141 12.24 5.12 11.50
C LYS A 141 11.04 5.91 11.00
N LEU A 142 9.87 5.66 11.58
CA LEU A 142 8.69 6.49 11.38
C LEU A 142 8.72 7.67 12.36
N THR A 143 8.64 8.89 11.83
CA THR A 143 8.52 10.12 12.62
C THR A 143 7.23 10.83 12.21
N ALA A 144 6.42 11.25 13.18
CA ALA A 144 5.23 12.07 12.95
C ALA A 144 5.45 13.46 13.54
N LYS A 145 5.14 14.52 12.78
CA LYS A 145 5.28 15.90 13.29
C LYS A 145 4.32 16.21 14.43
N LYS A 146 3.12 15.64 14.40
CA LYS A 146 2.09 15.87 15.41
C LYS A 146 1.28 14.61 15.65
N ILE A 147 1.30 14.17 16.90
CA ILE A 147 0.46 13.08 17.39
C ILE A 147 -0.77 13.69 18.05
N ILE A 148 -1.96 13.24 17.65
CA ILE A 148 -3.25 13.66 18.19
C ILE A 148 -3.93 12.48 18.90
N GLN A 149 -4.86 12.79 19.81
CA GLN A 149 -5.71 11.74 20.37
C GLN A 149 -6.60 11.13 19.28
N ASN A 150 -6.85 9.82 19.39
CA ASN A 150 -7.83 9.15 18.54
C ASN A 150 -9.18 9.87 18.65
N ALA A 151 -9.71 10.29 17.50
CA ALA A 151 -11.10 10.71 17.44
C ALA A 151 -11.97 9.50 17.87
N ARG A 152 -12.94 9.76 18.75
CA ARG A 152 -13.88 8.72 19.19
C ARG A 152 -14.61 8.18 17.95
N ALA A 153 -14.55 6.87 17.73
CA ALA A 153 -15.29 6.23 16.65
C ALA A 153 -16.78 6.56 16.81
N ILE A 154 -17.34 7.31 15.86
CA ILE A 154 -18.79 7.50 15.78
C ILE A 154 -19.30 6.23 15.10
N LYS A 155 -20.04 5.40 15.84
CA LYS A 155 -20.80 4.30 15.22
C LYS A 155 -21.84 4.93 14.31
N ALA A 156 -21.56 5.02 13.02
CA ALA A 156 -22.57 5.35 12.04
C ALA A 156 -23.56 4.17 11.94
N SER A 157 -24.85 4.50 11.96
CA SER A 157 -25.93 3.56 11.73
C SER A 157 -26.06 3.37 10.22
N PHE A 158 -25.33 2.41 9.69
CA PHE A 158 -25.33 2.14 8.27
C PHE A 158 -26.43 1.14 7.88
N ASP A 159 -26.90 1.22 6.63
CA ASP A 159 -27.73 0.17 6.03
C ASP A 159 -26.84 -1.02 5.64
N ASN A 160 -26.95 -2.12 6.39
CA ASN A 160 -26.20 -3.36 6.15
C ASN A 160 -26.52 -4.04 4.81
N ARG A 161 -27.52 -3.57 4.05
CA ARG A 161 -27.80 -4.06 2.69
C ARG A 161 -26.96 -3.37 1.62
N ARG A 162 -26.37 -2.21 1.91
CA ARG A 162 -25.49 -1.48 0.99
C ARG A 162 -24.07 -1.90 1.27
N ILE A 163 -23.39 -2.42 0.26
CA ILE A 163 -22.06 -3.00 0.42
C ILE A 163 -21.17 -2.62 -0.75
N ALA A 164 -19.88 -2.46 -0.49
CA ALA A 164 -18.89 -2.26 -1.54
C ALA A 164 -18.24 -3.59 -1.91
N VAL A 165 -17.86 -3.72 -3.18
CA VAL A 165 -17.03 -4.82 -3.67
C VAL A 165 -15.81 -4.22 -4.34
N LEU A 166 -14.63 -4.49 -3.77
CA LEU A 166 -13.36 -4.14 -4.40
C LEU A 166 -13.22 -4.97 -5.67
N SER A 167 -13.42 -4.31 -6.82
CA SER A 167 -13.56 -4.96 -8.11
C SER A 167 -12.32 -4.78 -8.95
N SER A 168 -11.71 -5.90 -9.34
CA SER A 168 -10.62 -5.95 -10.33
C SER A 168 -11.11 -6.42 -11.70
N GLY A 169 -12.29 -7.04 -11.76
CA GLY A 169 -12.76 -7.77 -12.95
C GLY A 169 -12.19 -9.19 -13.06
N GLY A 170 -11.38 -9.63 -12.09
CA GLY A 170 -10.93 -11.02 -11.97
C GLY A 170 -11.98 -11.93 -11.35
N LYS A 171 -11.78 -13.25 -11.51
CA LYS A 171 -12.65 -14.35 -11.04
C LYS A 171 -13.23 -14.10 -9.65
N GLU A 172 -12.37 -13.89 -8.65
CA GLU A 172 -12.80 -13.75 -7.26
C GLU A 172 -13.67 -12.52 -7.01
N SER A 173 -13.28 -11.37 -7.56
CA SER A 173 -14.07 -10.14 -7.41
C SER A 173 -15.43 -10.22 -8.12
N LEU A 174 -15.49 -10.90 -9.28
CA LEU A 174 -16.73 -11.12 -10.02
C LEU A 174 -17.66 -12.10 -9.30
N LEU A 175 -17.11 -13.19 -8.76
CA LEU A 175 -17.86 -14.16 -7.96
C LEU A 175 -18.44 -13.49 -6.71
N THR A 176 -17.61 -12.75 -5.98
CA THR A 176 -18.02 -11.99 -4.78
C THR A 176 -19.18 -11.06 -5.10
N TYR A 177 -19.07 -10.24 -6.15
CA TYR A 177 -20.15 -9.37 -6.58
C TYR A 177 -21.43 -10.14 -6.93
N SER A 178 -21.30 -11.24 -7.69
CA SER A 178 -22.45 -12.01 -8.18
C SER A 178 -23.22 -12.64 -7.02
N VAL A 179 -22.52 -13.26 -6.07
CA VAL A 179 -23.13 -13.85 -4.86
C VAL A 179 -23.87 -12.80 -4.04
N LEU A 180 -23.24 -11.64 -3.78
CA LEU A 180 -23.86 -10.59 -2.98
C LEU A 180 -25.07 -9.98 -3.69
N LYS A 181 -25.00 -9.79 -5.02
CA LYS A 181 -26.13 -9.34 -5.82
C LYS A 181 -27.29 -10.35 -5.80
N GLU A 182 -27.01 -11.64 -5.94
CA GLU A 182 -28.02 -12.72 -5.89
C GLU A 182 -28.70 -12.81 -4.52
N LYS A 183 -27.95 -12.54 -3.44
CA LYS A 183 -28.49 -12.43 -2.08
C LYS A 183 -29.32 -11.17 -1.82
N GLY A 184 -29.48 -10.29 -2.83
CA GLY A 184 -30.33 -9.10 -2.75
C GLY A 184 -29.66 -7.88 -2.12
N PHE A 185 -28.33 -7.86 -2.00
CA PHE A 185 -27.61 -6.68 -1.54
C PHE A 185 -27.55 -5.59 -2.62
N ASP A 186 -27.60 -4.33 -2.21
CA ASP A 186 -27.28 -3.18 -3.06
C ASP A 186 -25.76 -3.08 -3.19
N ALA A 187 -25.20 -3.81 -4.15
CA ALA A 187 -23.75 -3.90 -4.37
C ALA A 187 -23.20 -2.68 -5.11
N HIS A 188 -22.10 -2.13 -4.60
CA HIS A 188 -21.33 -1.00 -5.14
C HIS A 188 -19.94 -1.47 -5.60
N PRO A 189 -19.77 -1.81 -6.88
CA PRO A 189 -18.48 -2.19 -7.44
C PRO A 189 -17.55 -0.97 -7.50
N ILE A 190 -16.40 -1.04 -6.84
CA ILE A 190 -15.40 0.02 -6.81
C ILE A 190 -14.12 -0.51 -7.43
N PHE A 191 -13.70 0.10 -8.52
CA PHE A 191 -12.46 -0.25 -9.22
C PHE A 191 -11.31 0.69 -8.83
N PHE A 192 -10.09 0.16 -8.74
CA PHE A 192 -8.90 1.00 -8.65
C PHE A 192 -8.25 1.14 -10.03
N ASN A 193 -8.00 2.38 -10.44
CA ASN A 193 -7.42 2.73 -11.71
C ASN A 193 -6.06 3.37 -11.49
N GLU A 194 -5.02 2.55 -11.58
CA GLU A 194 -3.65 3.05 -11.69
C GLU A 194 -3.36 3.47 -13.13
N SER A 195 -2.50 4.46 -13.29
CA SER A 195 -2.00 4.87 -14.62
C SER A 195 -1.21 3.80 -15.39
N GLY A 196 -1.07 2.59 -14.83
CA GLY A 196 -0.29 1.47 -15.35
C GLY A 196 -1.06 0.45 -16.19
N ALA A 197 -0.44 -0.70 -16.45
CA ALA A 197 -0.98 -1.75 -17.32
C ALA A 197 -2.14 -2.54 -16.67
N HIS A 198 -2.16 -2.70 -15.34
CA HIS A 198 -3.21 -3.43 -14.62
C HIS A 198 -4.61 -2.90 -14.92
N TRP A 199 -4.77 -1.57 -15.10
CA TRP A 199 -6.05 -0.99 -15.46
C TRP A 199 -6.60 -1.53 -16.80
N ARG A 200 -5.72 -1.89 -17.75
CA ARG A 200 -6.16 -2.41 -19.06
C ARG A 200 -6.89 -3.74 -18.93
N ALA A 201 -6.47 -4.60 -18.01
CA ALA A 201 -7.13 -5.87 -17.74
C ALA A 201 -8.48 -5.67 -17.02
N ALA A 202 -8.56 -4.68 -16.12
CA ALA A 202 -9.81 -4.37 -15.40
C ALA A 202 -10.84 -3.59 -16.25
N LYS A 203 -10.39 -2.88 -17.30
CA LYS A 203 -11.23 -1.97 -18.07
C LYS A 203 -12.47 -2.63 -18.71
N PRO A 204 -12.39 -3.82 -19.36
CA PRO A 204 -13.56 -4.46 -19.95
C PRO A 204 -14.66 -4.75 -18.91
N ALA A 205 -14.27 -5.24 -17.74
CA ALA A 205 -15.19 -5.44 -16.63
C ALA A 205 -15.77 -4.10 -16.15
N PHE A 206 -14.94 -3.08 -15.94
CA PHE A 206 -15.42 -1.75 -15.55
C PHE A 206 -16.45 -1.17 -16.55
N ASP A 207 -16.19 -1.28 -17.85
CA ASP A 207 -17.11 -0.78 -18.89
C ASP A 207 -18.46 -1.53 -18.83
N TYR A 208 -18.42 -2.86 -18.72
CA TYR A 208 -19.62 -3.69 -18.57
C TYR A 208 -20.43 -3.32 -17.32
N PHE A 209 -19.75 -3.18 -16.19
CA PHE A 209 -20.36 -2.81 -14.92
C PHE A 209 -20.93 -1.39 -14.94
N THR A 210 -20.27 -0.45 -15.60
CA THR A 210 -20.77 0.92 -15.75
C THR A 210 -22.04 0.96 -16.58
N ALA A 211 -22.15 0.11 -17.61
CA ALA A 211 -23.34 0.01 -18.45
C ALA A 211 -24.53 -0.67 -17.74
N SER A 212 -24.25 -1.62 -16.84
CA SER A 212 -25.28 -2.49 -16.22
C SER A 212 -25.58 -2.19 -14.74
N ASN A 213 -24.72 -1.44 -14.06
CA ASN A 213 -24.84 -1.10 -12.64
C ASN A 213 -24.48 0.38 -12.40
N ARG A 214 -25.50 1.17 -12.05
CA ARG A 214 -25.39 2.62 -11.77
C ARG A 214 -24.47 2.96 -10.60
N ASN A 215 -24.26 2.02 -9.67
CA ASN A 215 -23.42 2.19 -8.50
C ASN A 215 -21.93 2.01 -8.82
N THR A 216 -21.57 1.52 -10.01
CA THR A 216 -20.17 1.32 -10.38
C THR A 216 -19.38 2.65 -10.34
N THR A 217 -18.21 2.63 -9.72
CA THR A 217 -17.27 3.77 -9.72
C THR A 217 -15.83 3.30 -9.75
N LYS A 218 -14.91 4.26 -9.83
CA LYS A 218 -13.48 4.01 -9.74
C LYS A 218 -12.76 5.12 -8.99
N VAL A 219 -11.66 4.76 -8.36
CA VAL A 219 -10.66 5.70 -7.85
C VAL A 219 -9.49 5.71 -8.82
N TRP A 220 -9.09 6.88 -9.31
CA TRP A 220 -7.91 7.02 -10.16
C TRP A 220 -6.70 7.46 -9.34
N SER A 221 -5.52 6.89 -9.59
CA SER A 221 -4.27 7.33 -8.97
C SER A 221 -3.08 7.30 -9.93
N ASN A 222 -2.12 8.19 -9.69
CA ASN A 222 -0.81 8.16 -10.33
C ASN A 222 0.25 7.36 -9.53
N ALA A 223 -0.15 6.50 -8.59
CA ALA A 223 0.75 5.67 -7.78
C ALA A 223 1.77 4.86 -8.63
N ASP A 224 1.37 4.28 -9.78
CA ASP A 224 2.32 3.58 -10.67
C ASP A 224 3.45 4.50 -11.17
N ARG A 225 3.17 5.79 -11.41
CA ARG A 225 4.21 6.77 -11.78
C ARG A 225 5.11 7.10 -10.60
N PHE A 226 4.55 7.18 -9.40
CA PHE A 226 5.33 7.33 -8.17
C PHE A 226 6.27 6.14 -7.98
N TYR A 227 5.79 4.92 -8.22
CA TYR A 227 6.60 3.72 -8.13
C TYR A 227 7.77 3.76 -9.11
N ARG A 228 7.51 4.05 -10.39
CA ARG A 228 8.57 4.21 -11.40
C ARG A 228 9.57 5.30 -11.03
N PHE A 229 9.10 6.42 -10.49
CA PHE A 229 9.93 7.51 -10.01
C PHE A 229 10.90 7.04 -8.92
N CYS A 230 10.39 6.39 -7.86
CA CYS A 230 11.21 5.88 -6.77
C CYS A 230 12.15 4.75 -7.22
N LEU A 231 11.72 3.86 -8.12
CA LEU A 231 12.59 2.83 -8.69
C LEU A 231 13.78 3.43 -9.44
N GLY A 232 13.60 4.60 -10.08
CA GLY A 232 14.67 5.34 -10.73
C GLY A 232 15.76 5.86 -9.79
N LEU A 233 15.44 6.01 -8.49
CA LEU A 233 16.35 6.47 -7.44
C LEU A 233 17.21 5.34 -6.87
N LEU A 234 16.82 4.07 -7.02
CA LEU A 234 17.54 2.93 -6.45
C LEU A 234 18.70 2.50 -7.37
N PRO A 235 19.97 2.75 -7.01
CA PRO A 235 21.11 2.55 -7.92
C PRO A 235 21.41 1.07 -8.20
N PHE A 236 21.01 0.20 -7.28
CA PHE A 236 21.22 -1.24 -7.36
C PHE A 236 20.18 -1.98 -8.21
N LEU A 237 19.20 -1.28 -8.78
CA LEU A 237 18.29 -1.90 -9.73
C LEU A 237 18.91 -1.93 -11.14
N ASN A 238 18.61 -3.00 -11.87
CA ASN A 238 18.94 -3.13 -13.27
C ASN A 238 17.94 -2.34 -14.12
N ARG A 239 18.34 -1.12 -14.53
CA ARG A 239 17.51 -0.20 -15.33
C ARG A 239 16.94 -0.87 -16.59
N ASN A 240 17.72 -1.72 -17.26
CA ASN A 240 17.27 -2.39 -18.48
C ASN A 240 16.16 -3.42 -18.23
N VAL A 241 16.10 -3.97 -17.02
CA VAL A 241 15.07 -4.93 -16.62
C VAL A 241 13.82 -4.21 -16.13
N ILE A 242 13.95 -3.23 -15.23
CA ILE A 242 12.79 -2.51 -14.67
C ILE A 242 12.06 -1.62 -15.68
N MET A 243 12.71 -1.23 -16.79
CA MET A 243 12.06 -0.49 -17.88
C MET A 243 11.22 -1.39 -18.79
N LYS A 244 11.37 -2.72 -18.73
CA LYS A 244 10.52 -3.64 -19.49
C LYS A 244 9.09 -3.54 -18.96
N ARG A 245 8.12 -3.53 -19.88
CA ARG A 245 6.70 -3.59 -19.51
C ARG A 245 6.37 -5.03 -19.12
N THR A 246 6.54 -5.35 -17.84
CA THR A 246 6.14 -6.62 -17.24
C THR A 246 5.10 -6.37 -16.16
N ASP A 247 4.30 -7.40 -15.87
CA ASP A 247 3.30 -7.37 -14.78
C ASP A 247 3.94 -7.56 -13.39
N THR A 248 5.26 -7.77 -13.35
CA THR A 248 6.01 -7.99 -12.12
C THR A 248 6.65 -6.69 -11.62
N TYR A 249 6.43 -6.40 -10.35
CA TYR A 249 7.06 -5.30 -9.65
C TYR A 249 8.38 -5.71 -8.98
N PRO A 250 9.47 -4.91 -9.12
CA PRO A 250 10.75 -5.22 -8.50
C PRO A 250 10.76 -5.00 -6.98
N VAL A 251 9.89 -4.14 -6.46
CA VAL A 251 9.85 -3.75 -5.04
C VAL A 251 8.43 -3.76 -4.49
N GLN A 252 7.43 -3.37 -5.29
CA GLN A 252 6.08 -3.14 -4.79
C GLN A 252 5.36 -4.46 -4.51
N LEU A 253 5.37 -4.88 -3.24
CA LEU A 253 4.65 -6.05 -2.73
C LEU A 253 3.45 -5.66 -1.85
N PHE A 254 3.22 -4.36 -1.65
CA PHE A 254 2.22 -3.81 -0.74
C PHE A 254 1.20 -2.95 -1.53
N THR A 255 0.47 -3.58 -2.46
CA THR A 255 -0.44 -2.89 -3.40
C THR A 255 -1.88 -2.83 -2.91
N PHE A 256 -2.44 -3.92 -2.40
CA PHE A 256 -3.81 -3.95 -1.89
C PHE A 256 -4.12 -2.98 -0.75
N PRO A 257 -3.20 -2.71 0.20
CA PRO A 257 -3.40 -1.67 1.21
C PRO A 257 -3.65 -0.29 0.60
N VAL A 258 -3.02 0.01 -0.54
CA VAL A 258 -3.30 1.22 -1.32
C VAL A 258 -4.73 1.17 -1.85
N TYR A 259 -5.14 0.04 -2.43
CA TYR A 259 -6.47 -0.11 -3.04
C TYR A 259 -7.58 0.04 -1.99
N ILE A 260 -7.44 -0.66 -0.85
CA ILE A 260 -8.41 -0.64 0.25
C ILE A 260 -8.50 0.74 0.88
N MET A 261 -7.37 1.34 1.26
CA MET A 261 -7.41 2.68 1.85
C MET A 261 -7.96 3.71 0.87
N SER A 262 -7.63 3.59 -0.42
CA SER A 262 -8.12 4.52 -1.44
C SER A 262 -9.63 4.51 -1.63
N MET A 263 -10.33 3.40 -1.32
CA MET A 263 -11.79 3.33 -1.45
C MET A 263 -12.55 3.87 -0.24
N VAL A 264 -11.93 3.99 0.94
CA VAL A 264 -12.59 4.48 2.16
C VAL A 264 -13.36 5.80 1.93
N PRO A 265 -12.83 6.81 1.21
CA PRO A 265 -13.58 8.02 0.92
C PRO A 265 -14.87 7.77 0.12
N VAL A 266 -14.88 6.79 -0.80
CA VAL A 266 -16.09 6.40 -1.54
C VAL A 266 -17.10 5.76 -0.61
N LEU A 267 -16.67 4.92 0.33
CA LEU A 267 -17.54 4.30 1.32
C LEU A 267 -18.22 5.36 2.18
N ILE A 268 -17.46 6.35 2.65
CA ILE A 268 -17.97 7.48 3.43
C ILE A 268 -18.99 8.28 2.63
N SER A 269 -18.63 8.72 1.41
CA SER A 269 -19.51 9.55 0.59
C SER A 269 -20.80 8.84 0.18
N ARG A 270 -20.84 7.51 0.25
CA ARG A 270 -22.00 6.69 -0.10
C ARG A 270 -22.72 6.08 1.08
N ASP A 271 -22.25 6.30 2.30
CA ASP A 271 -22.79 5.68 3.51
C ASP A 271 -22.81 4.14 3.42
N ILE A 272 -21.66 3.56 3.03
CA ILE A 272 -21.47 2.11 2.90
C ILE A 272 -20.68 1.60 4.11
N PRO A 273 -21.26 0.69 4.93
CA PRO A 273 -20.62 0.18 6.13
C PRO A 273 -19.52 -0.81 5.85
N VAL A 274 -19.65 -1.65 4.82
CA VAL A 274 -18.83 -2.86 4.66
C VAL A 274 -18.30 -2.93 3.23
N ALA A 275 -17.03 -3.26 3.11
CA ALA A 275 -16.39 -3.58 1.84
C ALA A 275 -15.97 -5.05 1.81
N PHE A 276 -16.27 -5.73 0.71
CA PHE A 276 -15.83 -7.09 0.42
C PHE A 276 -14.69 -7.08 -0.58
N MET A 277 -13.69 -7.90 -0.31
CA MET A 277 -12.59 -8.19 -1.22
C MET A 277 -12.67 -9.67 -1.60
N GLY A 278 -12.73 -9.96 -2.90
CA GLY A 278 -12.59 -11.33 -3.38
C GLY A 278 -11.15 -11.80 -3.12
N ASN A 279 -11.00 -12.91 -2.41
CA ASN A 279 -9.71 -13.40 -1.95
C ASN A 279 -9.71 -14.94 -1.93
N GLU A 280 -8.61 -15.57 -2.33
CA GLU A 280 -8.47 -17.04 -2.37
C GLU A 280 -8.08 -17.62 -1.01
N PHE A 281 -7.76 -16.76 -0.02
CA PHE A 281 -7.39 -17.14 1.36
C PHE A 281 -6.30 -18.21 1.39
N ASP A 282 -5.13 -17.86 0.87
CA ASP A 282 -3.92 -18.65 1.09
C ASP A 282 -3.57 -18.67 2.58
N ASP A 283 -3.28 -19.85 3.15
CA ASP A 283 -2.88 -19.99 4.56
C ASP A 283 -1.34 -19.96 4.68
N PRO A 284 -0.74 -18.87 5.17
CA PRO A 284 0.71 -18.78 5.34
C PRO A 284 1.22 -19.64 6.51
N LYS A 285 0.35 -20.17 7.39
CA LYS A 285 0.77 -20.93 8.58
C LYS A 285 1.51 -22.22 8.24
N ASP A 286 1.17 -22.82 7.09
CA ASP A 286 1.82 -24.02 6.59
C ASP A 286 3.09 -23.71 5.79
N MET A 287 3.45 -22.44 5.63
CA MET A 287 4.61 -22.03 4.86
C MET A 287 5.86 -21.87 5.74
N PRO A 288 6.99 -22.52 5.39
CA PRO A 288 8.18 -22.52 6.23
C PRO A 288 8.90 -21.15 6.18
N PRO A 289 9.53 -20.72 7.29
CA PRO A 289 10.30 -19.48 7.31
C PRO A 289 11.52 -19.55 6.39
N PHE A 290 11.94 -18.42 5.84
CA PHE A 290 13.14 -18.32 5.03
C PHE A 290 14.35 -18.00 5.93
N HIS A 291 15.26 -18.97 6.14
CA HIS A 291 16.38 -18.81 7.07
C HIS A 291 15.95 -18.36 8.49
N GLY A 292 14.83 -18.90 8.98
CA GLY A 292 14.25 -18.51 10.28
C GLY A 292 13.47 -17.19 10.27
N ILE A 293 13.49 -16.44 9.16
CA ILE A 293 12.73 -15.20 9.00
C ILE A 293 11.30 -15.54 8.61
N ARG A 294 10.36 -15.23 9.50
CA ARG A 294 8.91 -15.27 9.19
C ARG A 294 8.56 -14.19 8.16
N HIS A 295 7.74 -14.57 7.19
CA HIS A 295 7.28 -13.71 6.09
C HIS A 295 6.03 -14.34 5.47
N TYR A 296 5.36 -13.61 4.57
CA TYR A 296 4.10 -13.98 3.94
C TYR A 296 4.27 -14.35 2.47
N HIS A 297 5.46 -14.78 2.02
CA HIS A 297 5.64 -15.36 0.68
C HIS A 297 5.16 -14.48 -0.51
N ALA A 298 5.13 -13.16 -0.31
CA ALA A 298 4.59 -12.15 -1.22
C ALA A 298 3.08 -12.21 -1.46
N ILE A 299 2.31 -12.73 -0.49
CA ILE A 299 0.85 -12.87 -0.52
C ILE A 299 0.18 -12.32 0.75
N PHE A 300 0.86 -11.42 1.50
CA PHE A 300 0.33 -10.89 2.76
C PHE A 300 -1.11 -10.39 2.65
N ASP A 301 -1.39 -9.64 1.59
CA ASP A 301 -2.71 -9.06 1.31
C ASP A 301 -3.80 -10.07 0.95
N GLN A 302 -3.45 -11.34 0.77
CA GLN A 302 -4.36 -12.44 0.52
C GLN A 302 -4.62 -13.29 1.77
N THR A 303 -4.07 -12.89 2.93
CA THR A 303 -4.18 -13.66 4.18
C THR A 303 -5.35 -13.23 5.08
N PRO A 304 -5.81 -14.11 5.99
CA PRO A 304 -6.69 -13.73 7.09
C PRO A 304 -6.07 -12.66 8.01
N ASP A 305 -4.75 -12.70 8.20
CA ASP A 305 -4.04 -11.75 9.06
C ASP A 305 -4.16 -10.32 8.53
N PHE A 306 -4.00 -10.14 7.22
CA PHE A 306 -4.22 -8.85 6.58
C PHE A 306 -5.67 -8.37 6.73
N THR A 307 -6.64 -9.26 6.46
CA THR A 307 -8.07 -8.94 6.55
C THR A 307 -8.43 -8.50 7.98
N ASN A 308 -8.04 -9.27 8.99
CA ASN A 308 -8.30 -8.96 10.39
C ASN A 308 -7.65 -7.65 10.82
N MET A 309 -6.40 -7.42 10.41
CA MET A 309 -5.65 -6.22 10.76
C MET A 309 -6.28 -4.97 10.13
N ILE A 310 -6.57 -4.98 8.82
CA ILE A 310 -7.14 -3.80 8.16
C ILE A 310 -8.56 -3.52 8.63
N SER A 311 -9.38 -4.55 8.82
CA SER A 311 -10.74 -4.40 9.37
C SER A 311 -10.69 -3.85 10.80
N SER A 312 -9.84 -4.38 11.67
CA SER A 312 -9.69 -3.88 13.05
C SER A 312 -9.23 -2.43 13.09
N TYR A 313 -8.28 -2.08 12.22
CA TYR A 313 -7.82 -0.71 12.09
C TYR A 313 -8.94 0.23 11.62
N LEU A 314 -9.66 -0.12 10.55
CA LEU A 314 -10.77 0.69 10.04
C LEU A 314 -11.94 0.79 11.05
N LEU A 315 -12.24 -0.28 11.78
CA LEU A 315 -13.18 -0.29 12.92
C LEU A 315 -12.78 0.69 14.01
N SER A 316 -11.50 0.74 14.36
CA SER A 316 -10.99 1.72 15.34
C SER A 316 -11.15 3.18 14.87
N LYS A 317 -11.26 3.39 13.55
CA LYS A 317 -11.50 4.69 12.91
C LYS A 317 -12.99 4.97 12.66
N GLY A 318 -13.89 4.05 13.03
CA GLY A 318 -15.35 4.20 12.90
C GLY A 318 -15.95 3.65 11.60
N PHE A 319 -15.21 2.82 10.85
CA PHE A 319 -15.70 2.14 9.64
C PHE A 319 -15.94 0.66 9.92
N ASN A 320 -17.08 0.10 9.49
CA ASN A 320 -17.37 -1.32 9.71
C ASN A 320 -16.80 -2.25 8.63
#